data_AF-A0A533VQV0-F1
#
_entry.id   AF-A0A533VQV0-F1
#
_cell.length_a   1.000
_cell.length_b   1.000
_cell.length_c   1.000
_cell.angle_alpha   90.00
_cell.angle_beta   90.00
_cell.angle_gamma   90.00
#
_symmetry.space_group_name_H-M   'P 1'
#
loop_
_entity.id
_entity.type
_entity.pdbx_description
1 polymer ?
#
loop_
_entity_poly.entity_id
_entity_poly.type
_entity_poly.pdbx_seq_one_letter_code
_entity_poly.pdbx_strand_id
1 'polypeptide(L)'
;NFPVQKDLVVDIGDFMEKLGRVEPWIIRERERALEEGEYPQKPEELEKYDQFSACINCMLCYAACPVFAADKEFIGPAAAALGYRYNLDSRDEGATERLDLLTGGAGAFDCTFVGECSIVCPKNVDPALALQRIKIDAALTSLKSIMRRGK
;
A
#
# COMPACT_ATOMS: atom_id res chain seq x y z
N ASN A 1 -1.27 14.24 13.51
CA ASN A 1 -1.02 14.74 12.14
C ASN A 1 -2.28 15.06 11.32
N PHE A 2 -3.43 15.28 11.97
CA PHE A 2 -4.71 15.55 11.32
C PHE A 2 -5.32 16.84 11.89
N PRO A 3 -6.06 17.63 11.10
CA PRO A 3 -6.84 18.76 11.63
C PRO A 3 -7.87 18.28 12.65
N VAL A 4 -7.99 18.98 13.77
CA VAL A 4 -9.03 18.70 14.78
C VAL A 4 -10.33 19.36 14.32
N GLN A 5 -11.41 18.57 14.22
CA GLN A 5 -12.74 19.06 13.89
C GLN A 5 -13.46 19.53 15.16
N LYS A 6 -13.49 18.66 16.19
CA LYS A 6 -14.05 18.96 17.51
C LYS A 6 -13.62 17.89 18.53
N ASP A 7 -13.25 18.30 19.74
CA ASP A 7 -12.85 17.39 20.83
C ASP A 7 -11.74 16.42 20.37
N LEU A 8 -12.00 15.11 20.40
CA LEU A 8 -11.08 14.07 19.94
C LEU A 8 -11.37 13.59 18.50
N VAL A 9 -12.30 14.26 17.80
CA VAL A 9 -12.63 13.96 16.39
C VAL A 9 -11.71 14.78 15.49
N VAL A 10 -11.06 14.08 14.56
CA VAL A 10 -10.16 14.65 13.56
C VAL A 10 -10.71 14.44 12.15
N ASP A 11 -10.24 15.27 11.21
CA ASP A 11 -10.52 15.09 9.79
C ASP A 11 -9.67 13.95 9.21
N ILE A 12 -10.33 12.98 8.58
CA ILE A 12 -9.70 11.84 7.91
C ILE A 12 -9.92 11.84 6.38
N GLY A 13 -10.47 12.93 5.81
CA GLY A 13 -10.78 13.02 4.38
C GLY A 13 -9.57 12.77 3.48
N ASP A 14 -8.43 13.36 3.82
CA ASP A 14 -7.14 13.14 3.13
C ASP A 14 -6.75 11.65 3.08
N PHE A 15 -6.91 10.94 4.22
CA PHE A 15 -6.65 9.51 4.27
C PHE A 15 -7.61 8.73 3.35
N MET A 16 -8.91 9.04 3.39
CA MET A 16 -9.91 8.33 2.58
C MET A 16 -9.66 8.51 1.08
N GLU A 17 -9.25 9.71 0.65
CA GLU A 17 -8.88 9.99 -0.72
C GLU A 17 -7.66 9.14 -1.15
N LYS A 18 -6.59 9.16 -0.35
CA LYS A 18 -5.37 8.39 -0.62
C LYS A 18 -5.59 6.88 -0.57
N LEU A 19 -6.48 6.42 0.28
CA LEU A 19 -6.89 5.01 0.32
C LEU A 19 -7.56 4.61 -0.99
N GLY A 20 -8.40 5.47 -1.58
CA GLY A 20 -9.00 5.22 -2.89
C GLY A 20 -7.97 5.23 -4.03
N ARG A 21 -6.96 6.12 -3.96
CA ARG A 21 -5.91 6.27 -4.97
C ARG A 21 -5.01 5.05 -5.15
N VAL A 22 -4.96 4.12 -4.20
CA VAL A 22 -4.15 2.89 -4.34
C VAL A 22 -4.93 1.72 -4.95
N GLU A 23 -6.14 1.96 -5.43
CA GLU A 23 -7.02 0.95 -6.04
C GLU A 23 -7.10 -0.34 -5.20
N PRO A 24 -7.62 -0.26 -3.95
CA PRO A 24 -7.63 -1.36 -2.99
C PRO A 24 -8.76 -2.36 -3.29
N TRP A 25 -8.78 -2.90 -4.51
CA TRP A 25 -9.68 -3.95 -4.97
C TRP A 25 -8.94 -4.86 -5.95
N ILE A 26 -9.47 -6.07 -6.17
CA ILE A 26 -8.91 -7.01 -7.15
C ILE A 26 -9.13 -6.42 -8.55
N ILE A 27 -8.04 -6.28 -9.30
CA ILE A 27 -8.06 -5.88 -10.71
C ILE A 27 -7.77 -7.12 -11.55
N ARG A 28 -8.62 -7.39 -12.54
CA ARG A 28 -8.43 -8.46 -13.53
C ARG A 28 -8.83 -7.97 -14.90
N GLU A 29 -8.15 -8.47 -15.94
CA GLU A 29 -8.57 -8.19 -17.32
C GLU A 29 -9.90 -8.87 -17.65
N ARG A 30 -10.12 -10.07 -17.10
CA ARG A 30 -11.34 -10.84 -17.28
C ARG A 30 -11.81 -11.46 -15.98
N GLU A 31 -13.05 -11.15 -15.61
CA GLU A 31 -13.73 -11.81 -14.50
C GLU A 31 -14.28 -13.18 -14.89
N ARG A 32 -14.27 -14.10 -13.92
CA ARG A 32 -14.97 -15.38 -13.99
C ARG A 32 -16.45 -15.18 -13.75
N ALA A 33 -17.27 -15.98 -14.42
CA ALA A 33 -18.68 -16.06 -14.08
C ALA A 33 -18.84 -16.71 -12.69
N LEU A 34 -19.88 -16.34 -11.93
CA LEU A 34 -20.09 -16.86 -10.58
C LEU A 34 -20.24 -18.39 -10.55
N GLU A 35 -20.74 -18.97 -11.64
CA GLU A 35 -20.94 -20.40 -11.82
C GLU A 35 -19.63 -21.18 -11.97
N GLU A 36 -18.53 -20.50 -12.31
CA GLU A 36 -17.19 -21.10 -12.43
C GLU A 36 -16.51 -21.30 -11.06
N GLY A 37 -17.10 -20.77 -9.98
CA GLY A 37 -16.62 -20.90 -8.61
C GLY A 37 -15.50 -19.93 -8.23
N GLU A 38 -14.92 -20.15 -7.05
CA GLU A 38 -13.90 -19.27 -6.46
C GLU A 38 -12.56 -19.30 -7.23
N TYR A 39 -11.77 -18.22 -7.09
CA TYR A 39 -10.40 -18.21 -7.55
C TYR A 39 -9.53 -19.07 -6.61
N PRO A 40 -8.84 -20.10 -7.12
CA PRO A 40 -7.98 -20.93 -6.29
C PRO A 40 -6.79 -20.12 -5.77
N GLN A 41 -6.50 -20.28 -4.48
CA GLN A 41 -5.34 -19.67 -3.84
C GLN A 41 -4.74 -20.68 -2.86
N LYS A 42 -3.43 -20.89 -2.94
CA LYS A 42 -2.71 -21.78 -2.02
C LYS A 42 -2.41 -21.06 -0.70
N PRO A 43 -2.24 -21.79 0.43
CA PRO A 43 -1.83 -21.18 1.69
C PRO A 43 -0.56 -20.32 1.58
N GLU A 44 0.44 -20.76 0.82
CA GLU A 44 1.71 -20.03 0.65
C GLU A 44 1.56 -18.75 -0.20
N GLU A 45 0.46 -18.63 -0.96
CA GLU A 45 0.12 -17.40 -1.68
C GLU A 45 -0.57 -16.39 -0.78
N LEU A 46 -1.45 -16.86 0.10
CA LEU A 46 -2.11 -16.03 1.13
C LEU A 46 -1.08 -15.47 2.13
N GLU A 47 -0.16 -16.32 2.60
CA GLU A 47 0.89 -15.94 3.57
C GLU A 47 1.72 -14.73 3.12
N LYS A 48 1.85 -14.49 1.81
CA LYS A 48 2.58 -13.34 1.28
C LYS A 48 1.99 -12.01 1.70
N TYR A 49 0.67 -11.93 1.84
CA TYR A 49 -0.04 -10.67 2.08
C TYR A 49 -0.93 -10.67 3.32
N ASP A 50 -1.13 -11.81 3.98
CA ASP A 50 -2.00 -11.95 5.15
C ASP A 50 -1.75 -10.87 6.22
N GLN A 51 -0.48 -10.67 6.59
CA GLN A 51 -0.05 -9.63 7.52
C GLN A 51 -0.52 -8.22 7.08
N PHE A 52 -0.38 -7.90 5.80
CA PHE A 52 -0.76 -6.60 5.26
C PHE A 52 -2.28 -6.41 5.15
N SER A 53 -3.04 -7.52 5.14
CA SER A 53 -4.51 -7.50 5.10
C SER A 53 -5.17 -7.14 6.45
N ALA A 54 -4.43 -7.24 7.55
CA ALA A 54 -4.95 -7.02 8.90
C ALA A 54 -5.14 -5.54 9.30
N CYS A 55 -4.90 -4.59 8.38
CA CYS A 55 -5.08 -3.17 8.64
C CYS A 55 -6.54 -2.84 8.94
N ILE A 56 -6.77 -2.13 10.05
CA ILE A 56 -8.12 -1.71 10.50
C ILE A 56 -8.40 -0.23 10.23
N ASN A 57 -7.55 0.45 9.44
CA ASN A 57 -7.67 1.87 9.11
C ASN A 57 -7.86 2.74 10.38
N CYS A 58 -7.01 2.55 11.39
CA CYS A 58 -7.05 3.33 12.63
C CYS A 58 -6.22 4.63 12.58
N MET A 59 -5.43 4.82 11.51
CA MET A 59 -4.62 6.01 11.24
C MET A 59 -3.50 6.33 12.26
N LEU A 60 -3.23 5.43 13.23
CA LEU A 60 -2.12 5.60 14.18
C LEU A 60 -0.76 5.74 13.49
N CYS A 61 -0.54 4.97 12.42
CA CYS A 61 0.68 5.05 11.62
C CYS A 61 0.86 6.41 10.93
N TYR A 62 -0.22 7.08 10.51
CA TYR A 62 -0.17 8.44 9.99
C TYR A 62 0.08 9.46 11.08
N ALA A 63 -0.53 9.28 12.26
CA ALA A 63 -0.31 10.15 13.41
C ALA A 63 1.14 10.09 13.92
N ALA A 64 1.81 8.95 13.79
CA ALA A 64 3.18 8.74 14.24
C ALA A 64 4.25 9.07 13.19
N CYS A 65 3.93 9.03 11.91
CA CYS A 65 4.90 9.25 10.84
C CYS A 65 5.30 10.75 10.71
N PRO A 66 6.58 11.11 10.91
CA PRO A 66 7.01 12.51 10.78
C PRO A 66 7.07 12.97 9.31
N VAL A 67 7.27 12.05 8.35
CA VAL A 67 7.24 12.38 6.92
C VAL A 67 5.85 12.87 6.52
N PHE A 68 4.81 12.15 6.93
CA PHE A 68 3.42 12.59 6.72
C PHE A 68 3.06 13.85 7.52
N ALA A 69 3.73 14.11 8.64
CA ALA A 69 3.55 15.36 9.38
C ALA A 69 4.08 16.56 8.57
N ALA A 70 5.24 16.39 7.94
CA ALA A 70 5.95 17.43 7.20
C ALA A 70 5.40 17.64 5.78
N ASP A 71 5.01 16.58 5.10
CA ASP A 71 4.46 16.61 3.75
C ASP A 71 3.12 15.88 3.69
N LYS A 72 2.07 16.64 3.41
CA LYS A 72 0.72 16.12 3.27
C LYS A 72 0.44 15.54 1.90
N GLU A 73 1.32 15.68 0.91
CA GLU A 73 1.13 14.98 -0.35
C GLU A 73 1.46 13.49 -0.22
N PHE A 74 2.39 13.14 0.69
CA PHE A 74 2.81 11.75 0.91
C PHE A 74 1.59 10.84 1.13
N ILE A 75 1.51 9.78 0.33
CA ILE A 75 0.42 8.79 0.33
C ILE A 75 0.24 8.15 1.71
N GLY A 76 1.33 8.01 2.46
CA GLY A 76 1.34 7.55 3.83
C GLY A 76 1.39 6.03 4.00
N PRO A 77 1.64 5.57 5.24
CA PRO A 77 1.97 4.18 5.53
C PRO A 77 0.84 3.19 5.27
N ALA A 78 -0.40 3.46 5.73
CA ALA A 78 -1.47 2.47 5.60
C ALA A 78 -1.96 2.32 4.16
N ALA A 79 -2.12 3.41 3.41
CA ALA A 79 -2.51 3.34 2.00
C ALA A 79 -1.47 2.58 1.18
N ALA A 80 -0.17 2.88 1.38
CA ALA A 80 0.91 2.15 0.70
C ALA A 80 0.90 0.65 1.06
N ALA A 81 0.74 0.31 2.34
CA ALA A 81 0.67 -1.10 2.77
C ALA A 81 -0.54 -1.83 2.18
N LEU A 82 -1.70 -1.17 2.08
CA LEU A 82 -2.88 -1.76 1.47
C LEU A 82 -2.71 -1.95 -0.04
N GLY A 83 -2.14 -0.98 -0.75
CA GLY A 83 -1.83 -1.16 -2.17
C GLY A 83 -0.84 -2.32 -2.38
N TYR A 84 0.19 -2.42 -1.53
CA TYR A 84 1.14 -3.54 -1.58
C TYR A 84 0.49 -4.90 -1.29
N ARG A 85 -0.48 -4.95 -0.37
CA ARG A 85 -1.31 -6.14 -0.09
C ARG A 85 -2.01 -6.66 -1.34
N TYR A 86 -2.47 -5.79 -2.23
CA TYR A 86 -3.10 -6.21 -3.49
C TYR A 86 -2.06 -6.68 -4.50
N ASN A 87 -0.91 -6.01 -4.61
CA ASN A 87 0.18 -6.44 -5.50
C ASN A 87 0.73 -7.84 -5.19
N LEU A 88 0.58 -8.32 -3.95
CA LEU A 88 1.00 -9.64 -3.52
C LEU A 88 -0.09 -10.72 -3.62
N ASP A 89 -1.33 -10.35 -3.90
CA ASP A 89 -2.45 -11.30 -4.00
C ASP A 89 -2.36 -12.05 -5.33
N SER A 90 -2.29 -13.39 -5.30
CA SER A 90 -2.19 -14.21 -6.52
C SER A 90 -3.39 -14.09 -7.46
N ARG A 91 -4.49 -13.49 -6.99
CA ARG A 91 -5.73 -13.29 -7.75
C ARG A 91 -5.75 -11.94 -8.49
N ASP A 92 -4.91 -10.98 -8.10
CA ASP A 92 -4.83 -9.63 -8.67
C ASP A 92 -3.86 -9.58 -9.85
N GLU A 93 -4.26 -8.90 -10.92
CA GLU A 93 -3.49 -8.71 -12.16
C GLU A 93 -3.07 -7.24 -12.35
N GLY A 94 -3.42 -6.33 -11.43
CA GLY A 94 -3.16 -4.88 -11.52
C GLY A 94 -1.88 -4.41 -10.83
N ALA A 95 -0.96 -5.32 -10.53
CA ALA A 95 0.23 -4.99 -9.74
C ALA A 95 1.16 -3.96 -10.42
N THR A 96 1.19 -3.94 -11.76
CA THR A 96 2.05 -3.03 -12.53
C THR A 96 1.54 -1.61 -12.45
N GLU A 97 0.25 -1.42 -12.75
CA GLU A 97 -0.46 -0.15 -12.69
C GLU A 97 -0.44 0.42 -11.27
N ARG A 98 -0.69 -0.44 -10.27
CA ARG A 98 -0.67 -0.03 -8.87
C ARG A 98 0.74 0.32 -8.38
N LEU A 99 1.79 -0.30 -8.91
CA LEU A 99 3.17 0.08 -8.58
C LEU A 99 3.47 1.52 -9.02
N ASP A 100 2.97 1.97 -10.16
CA ASP A 100 3.12 3.36 -10.61
C ASP A 100 2.39 4.33 -9.66
N LEU A 101 1.18 4.00 -9.20
CA LEU A 101 0.44 4.79 -8.20
C LEU A 101 1.20 4.85 -6.85
N LEU A 102 1.81 3.73 -6.45
CA LEU A 102 2.56 3.60 -5.20
C LEU A 102 3.93 4.28 -5.25
N THR A 103 4.49 4.54 -6.43
CA THR A 103 5.87 5.07 -6.59
C THR A 103 5.94 6.44 -7.27
N GLY A 104 4.81 6.93 -7.78
CA GLY A 104 4.69 8.24 -8.39
C GLY A 104 4.95 9.40 -7.43
N GLY A 105 4.65 10.62 -7.89
CA GLY A 105 4.77 11.83 -7.06
C GLY A 105 4.02 11.66 -5.74
N ALA A 106 4.74 11.85 -4.65
CA ALA A 106 4.27 11.64 -3.29
C ALA A 106 3.98 10.19 -2.86
N GLY A 107 4.65 9.22 -3.50
CA GLY A 107 4.51 7.79 -3.24
C GLY A 107 5.51 7.25 -2.20
N ALA A 108 5.89 5.98 -2.35
CA ALA A 108 6.73 5.25 -1.41
C ALA A 108 8.12 5.88 -1.24
N PHE A 109 8.66 6.55 -2.27
CA PHE A 109 10.01 7.11 -2.25
C PHE A 109 10.20 8.21 -1.20
N ASP A 110 9.15 8.95 -0.86
CA ASP A 110 9.17 9.99 0.19
C ASP A 110 9.45 9.41 1.59
N CYS A 111 9.14 8.13 1.82
CA CYS A 111 9.39 7.49 3.09
C CYS A 111 10.89 7.40 3.39
N THR A 112 11.35 8.06 4.45
CA THR A 112 12.75 8.02 4.92
C THR A 112 13.04 6.88 5.91
N PHE A 113 12.11 5.93 6.08
CA PHE A 113 12.24 4.74 6.93
C PHE A 113 12.48 5.01 8.42
N VAL A 114 11.77 5.99 8.99
CA VAL A 114 11.79 6.24 10.45
C VAL A 114 11.24 5.05 11.24
N GLY A 115 10.28 4.29 10.68
CA GLY A 115 9.80 3.02 11.24
C GLY A 115 8.69 3.11 12.30
N GLU A 116 8.39 4.30 12.81
CA GLU A 116 7.39 4.47 13.88
C GLU A 116 5.99 3.96 13.52
N CYS A 117 5.63 4.01 12.23
CA CYS A 117 4.36 3.48 11.72
C CYS A 117 4.15 1.98 12.03
N SER A 118 5.23 1.19 12.08
CA SER A 118 5.18 -0.22 12.43
C SER A 118 5.13 -0.44 13.94
N ILE A 119 5.87 0.38 14.71
CA ILE A 119 5.88 0.32 16.18
C ILE A 119 4.50 0.59 16.78
N VAL A 120 3.79 1.61 16.27
CA VAL A 120 2.47 2.00 16.79
C VAL A 120 1.32 1.14 16.26
N CYS A 121 1.59 0.20 15.35
CA CYS A 121 0.53 -0.55 14.69
C CYS A 121 -0.10 -1.58 15.65
N PRO A 122 -1.38 -1.44 16.04
CA PRO A 122 -2.01 -2.34 17.01
C PRO A 122 -2.29 -3.74 16.44
N LYS A 123 -2.08 -3.92 15.14
CA LYS A 123 -2.36 -5.16 14.40
C LYS A 123 -1.10 -5.81 13.83
N ASN A 124 0.08 -5.25 14.10
CA ASN A 124 1.37 -5.76 13.60
C ASN A 124 1.45 -5.89 12.06
N VAL A 125 0.81 -4.95 11.33
CA VAL A 125 0.76 -4.92 9.85
C VAL A 125 2.15 -4.66 9.22
N ASP A 126 3.04 -4.00 9.97
CA ASP A 126 4.35 -3.53 9.50
C ASP A 126 4.32 -2.71 8.19
N PRO A 127 3.71 -1.49 8.20
CA PRO A 127 3.68 -0.64 7.01
C PRO A 127 5.07 -0.17 6.54
N ALA A 128 6.06 -0.10 7.44
CA ALA A 128 7.42 0.26 7.07
C ALA A 128 8.04 -0.80 6.14
N LEU A 129 7.84 -2.09 6.42
CA LEU A 129 8.27 -3.18 5.56
C LEU A 129 7.61 -3.09 4.17
N ALA A 130 6.29 -2.87 4.11
CA ALA A 130 5.59 -2.73 2.84
C ALA A 130 6.17 -1.59 1.98
N LEU A 131 6.41 -0.41 2.56
CA LEU A 131 7.03 0.72 1.87
C LEU A 131 8.41 0.40 1.31
N GLN A 132 9.25 -0.33 2.05
CA GLN A 132 10.58 -0.74 1.56
C GLN A 132 10.48 -1.78 0.45
N ARG A 133 9.55 -2.72 0.55
CA ARG A 133 9.31 -3.71 -0.49
C ARG A 133 8.86 -3.06 -1.80
N ILE A 134 7.96 -2.09 -1.73
CA ILE A 134 7.55 -1.27 -2.89
C ILE A 134 8.77 -0.64 -3.56
N LYS A 135 9.69 -0.03 -2.78
CA LYS A 135 10.92 0.58 -3.32
C LYS A 135 11.81 -0.44 -4.05
N ILE A 136 11.94 -1.65 -3.48
CA ILE A 136 12.71 -2.74 -4.09
C ILE A 136 12.06 -3.17 -5.41
N ASP A 137 10.75 -3.39 -5.43
CA ASP A 137 10.01 -3.82 -6.62
C ASP A 137 10.09 -2.78 -7.75
N ALA A 138 10.01 -1.50 -7.38
CA ALA A 138 10.22 -0.37 -8.29
C ALA A 138 11.64 -0.34 -8.88
N ALA A 139 12.66 -0.54 -8.04
CA ALA A 139 14.06 -0.56 -8.48
C ALA A 139 14.33 -1.74 -9.43
N LEU A 140 13.82 -2.93 -9.11
CA LEU A 140 13.95 -4.12 -9.95
C LEU A 140 13.22 -3.95 -11.29
N THR A 141 12.03 -3.36 -11.28
CA THR A 141 11.25 -3.07 -12.49
C THR A 141 11.98 -2.07 -13.40
N SER A 142 12.52 -1.00 -12.80
CA SER A 142 13.34 -0.01 -13.51
C SER A 142 14.58 -0.63 -14.14
N LEU A 143 15.30 -1.48 -13.39
CA LEU A 143 16.49 -2.19 -13.89
C LEU A 143 16.15 -3.12 -15.07
N LYS A 144 15.07 -3.91 -14.97
CA LYS A 144 14.60 -4.78 -16.06
C LYS A 144 14.26 -3.99 -17.33
N SER A 145 13.63 -2.82 -17.17
CA SER A 145 13.29 -1.93 -18.28
C SER A 145 14.55 -1.40 -18.99
N ILE A 146 15.54 -0.94 -18.22
CA ILE A 146 16.84 -0.48 -18.76
C ILE A 146 17.56 -1.60 -19.51
N MET A 147 17.63 -2.80 -18.93
CA MET A 147 18.28 -3.96 -19.56
C MET A 147 17.58 -4.41 -20.86
N ARG A 148 16.24 -4.27 -20.95
CA ARG A 148 15.48 -4.57 -22.17
C ARG A 148 15.71 -3.55 -23.28
N ARG A 149 15.96 -2.27 -22.96
CA ARG A 149 16.22 -1.21 -23.95
C ARG A 149 17.65 -1.24 -24.52
N GLY A 150 18.57 -1.93 -23.85
CA GLY A 150 19.95 -2.11 -24.30
C GLY A 150 20.18 -3.30 -25.25
N LYS A 151 19.13 -4.07 -25.56
CA LYS A 151 19.11 -5.10 -26.62
C LYS A 151 18.32 -4.59 -27.81
#